data_AF-A0A5C6QYE1-F1
#
_entry.id   AF-A0A5C6QYE1-F1
#
_cell.length_a   1.000
_cell.length_b   1.000
_cell.length_c   1.000
_cell.angle_alpha   90.00
_cell.angle_beta   90.00
_cell.angle_gamma   90.00
#
_symmetry.space_group_name_H-M   'P 1'
#
loop_
_entity.id
_entity.type
_entity.pdbx_description
1 polymer ?
#
loop_
_entity_poly.entity_id
_entity_poly.type
_entity_poly.pdbx_seq_one_letter_code
_entity_poly.pdbx_strand_id
1 'polypeptide(L)' 'MFSIFKSNPLKKLNKRYEEKLEEAMHLQRKGDIKGYSMITEEAEKIAVEIKALESATKA' A
#
# COMPACT_ATOMS: atom_id res chain seq x y z
N MET A 1 -3.46 -23.73 -19.07
CA MET A 1 -3.99 -22.53 -19.75
C MET A 1 -3.93 -21.35 -18.78
N PHE A 2 -3.01 -20.43 -19.05
CA PHE A 2 -2.60 -19.33 -18.17
C PHE A 2 -3.63 -18.18 -18.15
N SER A 3 -4.61 -18.24 -17.26
CA SER A 3 -5.51 -17.12 -16.94
C SER A 3 -4.87 -16.15 -15.93
N ILE A 4 -3.59 -15.80 -16.13
CA ILE A 4 -2.77 -15.04 -15.14
C ILE A 4 -2.81 -13.52 -15.31
N PHE A 5 -3.60 -12.96 -16.23
CA PHE A 5 -3.56 -11.52 -16.53
C PHE A 5 -4.86 -10.77 -16.27
N LYS A 6 -5.68 -11.21 -15.31
CA LYS A 6 -6.60 -10.26 -14.66
C LYS A 6 -5.82 -9.54 -13.57
N SER A 7 -5.20 -8.42 -13.94
CA SER A 7 -4.59 -7.48 -13.01
C SER A 7 -5.68 -6.98 -12.06
N ASN A 8 -5.75 -7.56 -10.87
CA ASN A 8 -6.63 -7.05 -9.82
C ASN A 8 -6.01 -5.73 -9.31
N PRO A 9 -6.60 -4.56 -9.60
CA PRO A 9 -6.02 -3.27 -9.21
C PRO A 9 -5.90 -3.14 -7.69
N LEU A 10 -6.82 -3.75 -6.94
CA LEU A 10 -6.78 -3.81 -5.48
C LEU A 10 -5.60 -4.67 -4.99
N LYS A 11 -5.32 -5.81 -5.64
CA LYS A 11 -4.13 -6.62 -5.31
C LYS A 11 -2.83 -5.84 -5.54
N LYS A 12 -2.77 -5.02 -6.60
CA LYS A 12 -1.61 -4.17 -6.89
C LYS A 12 -1.42 -3.08 -5.83
N LEU A 13 -2.50 -2.45 -5.37
CA LEU A 13 -2.44 -1.42 -4.33
C LEU A 13 -2.10 -2.01 -2.97
N ASN A 14 -2.68 -3.15 -2.59
CA ASN A 14 -2.31 -3.84 -1.35
C ASN A 14 -0.82 -4.18 -1.30
N LYS A 15 -0.26 -4.68 -2.41
CA LYS A 15 1.18 -4.95 -2.49
C LYS A 15 2.01 -3.68 -2.28
N ARG A 16 1.65 -2.57 -2.92
CA ARG A 16 2.35 -1.29 -2.74
C ARG A 16 2.24 -0.75 -1.31
N TYR A 17 1.08 -0.94 -0.69
CA TYR A 17 0.87 -0.56 0.70
C TYR A 17 1.77 -1.37 1.64
N GLU A 18 1.84 -2.69 1.46
CA GLU A 18 2.74 -3.57 2.22
C GLU A 18 4.22 -3.18 2.04
N GLU A 19 4.66 -2.92 0.81
CA GLU A 19 6.03 -2.43 0.52
C GLU A 19 6.35 -1.14 1.28
N LYS A 20 5.40 -0.19 1.35
CA LYS A 20 5.57 1.06 2.09
C LYS A 20 5.59 0.85 3.61
N LEU A 21 4.78 -0.07 4.14
CA LEU A 21 4.83 -0.42 5.55
C LEU A 21 6.18 -1.06 5.92
N GLU A 22 6.71 -1.94 5.08
CA GLU A 22 8.02 -2.55 5.29
C GLU A 22 9.13 -1.49 5.28
N GLU A 23 9.11 -0.57 4.32
CA GLU A 23 10.03 0.58 4.24
C GLU A 23 9.95 1.44 5.52
N ALA A 24 8.73 1.78 5.96
CA ALA A 24 8.49 2.52 7.20
C ALA A 24 9.07 1.77 8.42
N MET A 25 8.87 0.45 8.54
CA MET A 25 9.44 -0.34 9.62
C MET A 25 10.96 -0.30 9.63
N HIS A 26 11.62 -0.33 8.46
CA HIS A 26 13.07 -0.20 8.38
C HIS A 26 13.55 1.18 8.82
N LEU A 27 12.86 2.26 8.41
CA LEU A 27 13.19 3.62 8.82
C LEU A 27 13.00 3.83 10.33
N GLN A 28 11.91 3.32 10.88
CA GLN A 28 11.64 3.34 12.31
C GLN A 28 12.74 2.61 13.10
N ARG A 29 13.13 1.39 12.67
CA ARG A 29 14.23 0.64 13.30
C ARG A 29 15.59 1.34 13.20
N LYS A 30 15.81 2.12 12.15
CA LYS A 30 17.01 2.95 11.98
C LYS A 30 16.96 4.25 12.79
N GLY A 31 15.82 4.58 13.42
CA GLY A 31 15.62 5.83 14.13
C GLY A 31 15.39 7.04 13.22
N ASP A 32 15.13 6.83 11.92
CA ASP A 32 14.79 7.92 11.01
C ASP A 32 13.29 8.26 11.12
N ILE A 33 12.98 9.10 12.11
CA ILE A 33 11.60 9.50 12.39
C ILE A 33 11.00 10.33 11.26
N LYS A 34 11.80 11.20 10.63
CA LYS A 34 11.33 12.07 9.55
C LYS A 34 10.98 11.24 8.31
N GLY A 35 11.86 10.31 7.93
CA GLY A 35 11.63 9.37 6.85
C GLY A 35 10.44 8.47 7.14
N TYR A 36 10.35 7.94 8.37
CA TYR A 36 9.20 7.15 8.80
C TYR A 36 7.88 7.91 8.61
N SER A 37 7.77 9.14 9.12
CA SER A 37 6.56 9.96 8.98
C SER A 37 6.16 10.18 7.52
N MET A 38 7.12 10.44 6.63
CA MET A 38 6.84 10.61 5.20
C MET A 38 6.33 9.31 4.56
N ILE A 39 7.01 8.18 4.79
CA ILE A 39 6.60 6.90 4.21
C ILE A 39 5.26 6.42 4.78
N THR A 40 4.97 6.67 6.06
CA THR A 40 3.66 6.37 6.62
C THR A 40 2.55 7.21 5.98
N GLU A 41 2.80 8.48 5.68
CA GLU A 41 1.82 9.32 4.97
C GLU A 41 1.55 8.80 3.54
N GLU A 42 2.59 8.33 2.85
CA GLU A 42 2.44 7.66 1.55
C GLU A 42 1.62 6.37 1.66
N ALA A 43 1.87 5.55 2.69
CA ALA A 43 1.10 4.34 2.94
C ALA A 43 -0.38 4.66 3.21
N GLU A 44 -0.68 5.70 3.98
CA GLU A 44 -2.06 6.14 4.24
C GLU A 44 -2.80 6.57 2.97
N LYS A 45 -2.13 7.26 2.05
CA LYS A 45 -2.71 7.63 0.74
C LYS A 45 -3.11 6.38 -0.05
N ILE A 46 -2.26 5.36 -0.07
CA ILE A 46 -2.56 4.08 -0.73
C ILE A 46 -3.73 3.37 -0.02
N ALA A 47 -3.79 3.41 1.31
CA ALA A 47 -4.90 2.82 2.07
C ALA A 47 -6.25 3.48 1.75
N VAL A 48 -6.28 4.79 1.51
CA VAL A 48 -7.48 5.51 1.04
C VAL A 48 -7.88 5.04 -0.35
N GLU A 49 -6.93 4.88 -1.29
CA GLU A 49 -7.20 4.35 -2.63
C GLU A 49 -7.76 2.91 -2.58
N ILE A 50 -7.22 2.06 -1.70
CA ILE A 50 -7.72 0.70 -1.47
C ILE A 50 -9.17 0.74 -1.01
N LYS A 51 -9.48 1.54 0.02
CA LYS A 51 -10.85 1.67 0.55
C LYS A 51 -11.83 2.18 -0.51
N ALA A 52 -11.42 3.17 -1.31
CA ALA A 52 -12.23 3.70 -2.39
C ALA A 52 -12.56 2.60 -3.42
N LEU A 53 -11.56 1.81 -3.84
CA LEU A 53 -11.78 0.71 -4.76
C LEU A 53 -12.61 -0.42 -4.15
N GLU A 54 -12.38 -0.78 -2.88
CA GLU A 54 -13.20 -1.78 -2.19
C GLU A 54 -14.67 -1.38 -2.15
N SER A 55 -14.96 -0.10 -1.88
CA SER A 55 -16.32 0.43 -1.89
C SER A 55 -16.93 0.39 -3.29
N ALA A 56 -16.16 0.74 -4.33
CA ALA A 56 -16.60 0.71 -5.71
C ALA A 56 -16.82 -0.72 -6.25
N THR A 57 -16.13 -1.71 -5.69
CA THR A 57 -16.27 -3.12 -6.13
C THR A 57 -17.38 -3.86 -5.37
N LYS A 58 -17.82 -3.34 -4.21
CA LYS A 58 -18.90 -3.90 -3.40
C LYS A 58 -20.29 -3.31 -3.69
N ALA A 59 -20.36 -2.21 -4.45
CA ALA A 59 -21.58 -1.59 -4.95
C ALA A 59 -22.04 -2.24 -6.25
#